data_AF-A0AA47L6D6-F1
#
_entry.id   AF-A0AA47L6D6-F1
#
_cell.length_a   1.000
_cell.length_b   1.000
_cell.length_c   1.000
_cell.angle_alpha   90.00
_cell.angle_beta   90.00
_cell.angle_gamma   90.00
#
_symmetry.space_group_name_H-M   'P 1'
#
loop_
_entity.id
_entity.type
_entity.pdbx_description
1 polymer ?
#
loop_
_entity_poly.entity_id
_entity_poly.type
_entity_poly.pdbx_seq_one_letter_code
_entity_poly.pdbx_strand_id
1 'polypeptide(L)'
;MIADVLTSIKAYLYDRTSSPLLGAFATSLALWNFKILMLFFSKTPYAVKVWEIDFFYSQPFFSSIDNLSWLTNYWMCLYLMPAVTSLFYIYVFPWFSHRVFEFSYNKQIALNNKKKEMQGSELISAEEKEELLSSIQKLNIENRANVLKFREEISQLEGQVDSVIKQREALKVKNDELLVELEEVKRREAKTHEEALDQVLNGPRKSQPEASKLPHTMDLKQQDMFENVDLNEAKHHVGLESFFAEDYVKHDEKDERQEQATPSYMRFYSSLSSDKKMITEQILSALLDSEASLDGIHFEVQYEPVLGDDKSSLRKYLSQMKLYGIVEINDYGSGAVYSLTHDGEELYKCILERGFTEKGFVIAS
;
A
#
# COMPACT_ATOMS: atom_id res chain seq x y z
N MET A 1 -30.79 -33.63 0.50
CA MET A 1 -30.88 -34.76 1.45
C MET A 1 -29.50 -35.16 1.97
N ILE A 2 -28.65 -35.90 1.23
CA ILE A 2 -27.28 -36.26 1.71
C ILE A 2 -26.39 -35.02 1.83
N ALA A 3 -26.52 -34.06 0.90
CA ALA A 3 -25.82 -32.78 0.98
C ALA A 3 -26.17 -32.04 2.27
N ASP A 4 -27.44 -31.91 2.63
CA ASP A 4 -27.89 -31.21 3.85
C ASP A 4 -27.43 -31.92 5.15
N VAL A 5 -27.33 -33.26 5.12
CA VAL A 5 -26.74 -34.04 6.21
C VAL A 5 -25.23 -33.76 6.31
N LEU A 6 -24.51 -33.65 5.19
CA LEU A 6 -23.10 -33.28 5.19
C LEU A 6 -22.88 -31.84 5.65
N THR A 7 -23.74 -30.89 5.27
CA THR A 7 -23.64 -29.49 5.70
C THR A 7 -23.93 -29.34 7.19
N SER A 8 -24.92 -30.08 7.72
CA SER A 8 -25.22 -30.09 9.16
C SER A 8 -24.14 -30.80 9.97
N ILE A 9 -23.57 -31.90 9.48
CA ILE A 9 -22.39 -32.54 10.10
C ILE A 9 -21.20 -31.60 10.08
N LYS A 10 -20.95 -30.89 8.97
CA LYS A 10 -19.84 -29.93 8.85
C LYS A 10 -20.04 -28.74 9.79
N ALA A 11 -21.24 -28.19 9.89
CA ALA A 11 -21.56 -27.09 10.81
C ALA A 11 -21.43 -27.54 12.27
N TYR A 12 -21.89 -28.74 12.61
CA TYR A 12 -21.75 -29.31 13.95
C TYR A 12 -20.31 -29.70 14.29
N LEU A 13 -19.53 -30.14 13.29
CA LEU A 13 -18.08 -30.32 13.43
C LEU A 13 -17.42 -28.97 13.67
N TYR A 14 -17.74 -27.93 12.90
CA TYR A 14 -17.10 -26.60 13.04
C TYR A 14 -17.34 -25.98 14.41
N ASP A 15 -18.58 -26.07 14.90
CA ASP A 15 -18.97 -25.54 16.21
C ASP A 15 -18.32 -26.32 17.37
N ARG A 16 -18.10 -27.64 17.19
CA ARG A 16 -17.55 -28.54 18.21
C ARG A 16 -16.05 -28.83 18.05
N THR A 17 -15.42 -28.50 16.92
CA THR A 17 -13.95 -28.48 16.70
C THR A 17 -13.27 -27.40 17.53
N SER A 18 -14.04 -26.47 18.06
CA SER A 18 -13.66 -25.55 19.14
C SER A 18 -13.28 -26.27 20.44
N SER A 19 -13.57 -27.57 20.58
CA SER A 19 -13.11 -28.39 21.70
C SER A 19 -11.91 -29.27 21.29
N PRO A 20 -10.68 -28.90 21.68
CA PRO A 20 -9.48 -29.70 21.46
C PRO A 20 -9.62 -31.16 21.93
N LEU A 21 -10.45 -31.39 22.95
CA LEU A 21 -10.73 -32.71 23.51
C LEU A 21 -11.48 -33.63 22.57
N LEU A 22 -12.50 -33.13 21.87
CA LEU A 22 -13.26 -33.96 20.93
C LEU A 22 -12.42 -34.31 19.71
N GLY A 23 -11.66 -33.34 19.18
CA GLY A 23 -10.76 -33.57 18.06
C GLY A 23 -9.69 -34.61 18.39
N ALA A 24 -8.99 -34.44 19.51
CA ALA A 24 -7.98 -35.39 19.98
C ALA A 24 -8.57 -36.77 20.32
N PHE A 25 -9.79 -36.82 20.88
CA PHE A 25 -10.47 -38.08 21.13
C PHE A 25 -10.86 -38.79 19.83
N ALA A 26 -11.40 -38.09 18.83
CA ALA A 26 -11.74 -38.69 17.55
C ALA A 26 -10.50 -39.22 16.79
N THR A 27 -9.39 -38.47 16.80
CA THR A 27 -8.14 -38.91 16.17
C THR A 27 -7.52 -40.09 16.91
N SER A 28 -7.51 -40.07 18.25
CA SER A 28 -7.03 -41.20 19.04
C SER A 28 -7.92 -42.45 18.89
N LEU A 29 -9.24 -42.28 18.77
CA LEU A 29 -10.17 -43.37 18.50
C LEU A 29 -9.87 -44.03 17.15
N ALA A 30 -9.65 -43.22 16.12
CA ALA A 30 -9.25 -43.70 14.80
C ALA A 30 -7.88 -44.39 14.82
N LEU A 31 -6.93 -43.88 15.62
CA LEU A 31 -5.59 -44.45 15.77
C LEU A 31 -5.64 -45.84 16.42
N TRP A 32 -6.38 -45.99 17.52
CA TRP A 32 -6.53 -47.27 18.23
C TRP A 32 -7.37 -48.29 17.45
N ASN A 33 -8.33 -47.81 16.63
CA ASN A 33 -9.23 -48.66 15.84
C ASN A 33 -8.89 -48.64 14.34
N PHE A 34 -7.63 -48.42 13.99
CA PHE A 34 -7.21 -48.26 12.58
C PHE A 34 -7.52 -49.51 11.72
N LYS A 35 -7.45 -50.71 12.30
CA LYS A 35 -7.78 -51.95 11.60
C LYS A 35 -9.25 -52.02 11.20
N ILE A 36 -10.14 -51.52 12.06
CA ILE A 36 -11.58 -51.45 11.82
C ILE A 36 -11.88 -50.40 10.76
N LEU A 37 -11.17 -49.26 10.81
CA LEU A 37 -11.26 -48.23 9.77
C LEU A 37 -10.83 -48.77 8.40
N MET A 38 -9.70 -49.48 8.33
CA MET A 38 -9.22 -50.14 7.11
C MET A 38 -10.20 -51.21 6.61
N LEU A 39 -10.77 -51.99 7.52
CA LEU A 39 -11.75 -53.02 7.20
C LEU A 39 -13.05 -52.41 6.64
N PHE A 40 -13.45 -51.23 7.11
CA PHE A 40 -14.59 -50.49 6.57
C PHE A 40 -14.39 -50.17 5.09
N PHE A 41 -13.20 -49.67 4.71
CA PHE A 41 -12.82 -49.38 3.32
C PHE A 41 -12.49 -50.61 2.48
N SER A 42 -12.34 -51.79 3.09
CA SER A 42 -12.08 -53.03 2.35
C SER A 42 -13.32 -53.52 1.57
N LYS A 43 -13.10 -54.19 0.43
CA LYS A 43 -14.16 -54.78 -0.42
C LYS A 43 -14.66 -56.15 0.09
N THR A 44 -14.43 -56.49 1.36
CA THR A 44 -14.84 -57.77 1.93
C THR A 44 -16.36 -57.85 2.15
N PRO A 45 -16.96 -59.05 2.09
CA PRO A 45 -18.38 -59.22 2.38
C PRO A 45 -18.69 -58.90 3.85
N TYR A 46 -19.89 -58.37 4.12
CA TYR A 46 -20.31 -57.90 5.44
C TYR A 46 -20.11 -58.92 6.56
N ALA A 47 -20.42 -60.20 6.30
CA ALA A 47 -20.27 -61.27 7.30
C ALA A 47 -18.80 -61.43 7.76
N VAL A 48 -17.84 -61.31 6.84
CA VAL A 48 -16.41 -61.38 7.16
C VAL A 48 -15.98 -60.14 7.94
N LYS A 49 -16.53 -58.96 7.63
CA LYS A 49 -16.23 -57.73 8.39
C LYS A 49 -16.68 -57.84 9.84
N VAL A 50 -17.90 -58.31 10.09
CA VAL A 50 -18.42 -58.47 11.45
C VAL A 50 -17.62 -59.49 12.23
N TRP A 51 -17.28 -60.63 11.61
CA TRP A 51 -16.45 -61.65 12.23
C TRP A 51 -15.05 -61.13 12.58
N GLU A 52 -14.40 -60.38 11.68
CA GLU A 52 -13.07 -59.83 11.92
C GLU A 52 -13.08 -58.77 13.04
N ILE A 53 -14.16 -57.98 13.17
CA ILE A 53 -14.34 -57.02 14.27
C ILE A 53 -14.50 -57.75 15.61
N ASP A 54 -15.35 -58.77 15.65
CA ASP A 54 -15.56 -59.58 16.86
C ASP A 54 -14.30 -60.35 17.26
N PHE A 55 -13.59 -60.89 16.26
CA PHE A 55 -12.29 -61.53 16.46
C PHE A 55 -11.26 -60.54 17.00
N PHE A 56 -11.17 -59.33 16.45
CA PHE A 56 -10.24 -58.31 16.92
C PHE A 56 -10.48 -57.93 18.38
N TYR A 57 -11.72 -57.69 18.79
CA TYR A 57 -12.03 -57.31 20.17
C TYR A 57 -12.02 -58.47 21.17
N SER A 58 -12.19 -59.72 20.71
CA SER A 58 -12.06 -60.90 21.56
C SER A 58 -10.61 -61.27 21.87
N GLN A 59 -9.63 -60.71 21.14
CA GLN A 59 -8.22 -60.96 21.43
C GLN A 59 -7.80 -60.33 22.77
N PRO A 60 -7.04 -61.06 23.60
CA PRO A 60 -6.69 -60.65 24.94
C PRO A 60 -5.51 -59.66 24.98
N PHE A 61 -5.62 -58.51 24.30
CA PHE A 61 -4.55 -57.50 24.22
C PHE A 61 -4.12 -56.94 25.58
N PHE A 62 -5.05 -56.78 26.52
CA PHE A 62 -4.81 -56.22 27.85
C PHE A 62 -4.95 -57.23 28.98
N SER A 63 -5.01 -58.53 28.65
CA SER A 63 -5.19 -59.62 29.61
C SER A 63 -4.04 -59.79 30.60
N SER A 64 -2.85 -59.28 30.28
CA SER A 64 -1.67 -59.34 31.15
C SER A 64 -1.75 -58.40 32.36
N ILE A 65 -2.80 -57.57 32.47
CA ILE A 65 -3.02 -56.69 33.62
C ILE A 65 -4.00 -57.40 34.58
N ASP A 66 -3.46 -58.19 35.50
CA ASP A 66 -4.21 -59.07 36.42
C ASP A 66 -5.35 -58.37 37.19
N ASN A 67 -5.22 -57.07 37.44
CA ASN A 67 -6.19 -56.27 38.19
C ASN A 67 -7.32 -55.65 37.35
N LEU A 68 -7.31 -55.82 36.01
CA LEU A 68 -8.32 -55.26 35.10
C LEU A 68 -9.10 -56.30 34.30
N SER A 69 -9.12 -57.55 34.78
CA SER A 69 -9.87 -58.67 34.19
C SER A 69 -11.39 -58.42 34.03
N TRP A 70 -11.96 -57.45 34.75
CA TRP A 70 -13.36 -57.04 34.65
C TRP A 70 -13.64 -56.07 33.48
N LEU A 71 -12.63 -55.39 32.96
CA LEU A 71 -12.77 -54.51 31.79
C LEU A 71 -12.57 -55.35 30.52
N THR A 72 -13.65 -55.66 29.79
CA THR A 72 -13.52 -56.32 28.49
C THR A 72 -12.66 -55.46 27.56
N ASN A 73 -11.86 -56.08 26.67
CA ASN A 73 -11.02 -55.36 25.70
C ASN A 73 -11.81 -54.34 24.85
N TYR A 74 -13.11 -54.56 24.68
CA TYR A 74 -14.01 -53.62 24.02
C TYR A 74 -14.01 -52.23 24.67
N TRP A 75 -14.19 -52.16 25.99
CA TRP A 75 -14.20 -50.89 26.73
C TRP A 75 -12.82 -50.21 26.74
N MET A 76 -11.76 -51.02 26.78
CA MET A 76 -10.37 -50.54 26.70
C MET A 76 -10.08 -49.85 25.38
N CYS A 77 -10.31 -50.53 24.26
CA CYS A 77 -9.95 -50.04 22.93
C CYS A 77 -10.87 -48.91 22.44
N LEU A 78 -12.14 -48.91 22.86
CA LEU A 78 -13.12 -47.94 22.36
C LEU A 78 -13.17 -46.66 23.20
N TYR A 79 -12.94 -46.75 24.52
CA TYR A 79 -13.11 -45.61 25.41
C TYR A 79 -11.83 -45.26 26.17
N LEU A 80 -11.23 -46.22 26.89
CA LEU A 80 -10.15 -45.90 27.82
C LEU A 80 -8.86 -45.48 27.10
N MET A 81 -8.36 -46.27 26.16
CA MET A 81 -7.10 -45.97 25.47
C MET A 81 -7.18 -44.70 24.63
N PRO A 82 -8.26 -44.46 23.84
CA PRO A 82 -8.47 -43.18 23.17
C PRO A 82 -8.55 -42.01 24.15
N ALA A 83 -9.28 -42.12 25.26
CA ALA A 83 -9.38 -41.05 26.25
C ALA A 83 -8.05 -40.74 26.94
N VAL A 84 -7.29 -41.76 27.32
CA VAL A 84 -5.95 -41.57 27.92
C VAL A 84 -5.00 -40.95 26.90
N THR A 85 -5.04 -41.40 25.65
CA THR A 85 -4.17 -40.87 24.58
C THR A 85 -4.54 -39.43 24.23
N SER A 86 -5.83 -39.09 24.21
CA SER A 86 -6.27 -37.72 23.94
C SER A 86 -5.91 -36.76 25.07
N LEU A 87 -6.07 -37.19 26.33
CA LEU A 87 -5.60 -36.42 27.50
C LEU A 87 -4.08 -36.26 27.47
N PHE A 88 -3.33 -37.33 27.18
CA PHE A 88 -1.89 -37.26 27.05
C PHE A 88 -1.48 -36.29 25.94
N TYR A 89 -2.12 -36.37 24.78
CA TYR A 89 -1.88 -35.44 23.68
C TYR A 89 -2.18 -33.98 24.07
N ILE A 90 -3.28 -33.71 24.78
CA ILE A 90 -3.65 -32.33 25.14
C ILE A 90 -2.76 -31.75 26.23
N TYR A 91 -2.33 -32.55 27.21
CA TYR A 91 -1.58 -32.02 28.36
C TYR A 91 -0.08 -32.17 28.21
N VAL A 92 0.38 -33.31 27.69
CA VAL A 92 1.80 -33.65 27.65
C VAL A 92 2.47 -33.05 26.41
N PHE A 93 1.79 -33.01 25.26
CA PHE A 93 2.36 -32.41 24.06
C PHE A 93 2.66 -30.91 24.21
N PRO A 94 1.76 -30.05 24.75
CA PRO A 94 2.09 -28.64 24.96
C PRO A 94 3.21 -28.43 25.98
N TRP A 95 3.28 -29.28 27.01
CA TRP A 95 4.35 -29.23 28.00
C TRP A 95 5.72 -29.48 27.36
N PHE A 96 5.84 -30.54 26.54
CA PHE A 96 7.09 -30.80 25.80
C PHE A 96 7.37 -29.72 24.76
N SER A 97 6.35 -29.25 24.04
CA SER A 97 6.50 -28.21 23.03
C SER A 97 7.05 -26.92 23.62
N HIS A 98 6.51 -26.47 24.76
CA HIS A 98 6.99 -25.27 25.44
C HIS A 98 8.46 -25.38 25.86
N ARG A 99 8.88 -26.54 26.39
CA ARG A 99 10.28 -26.77 26.79
C ARG A 99 11.23 -26.78 25.60
N VAL A 100 10.85 -27.42 24.51
CA VAL A 100 11.66 -27.45 23.29
C VAL A 100 11.74 -26.05 22.67
N PHE A 101 10.62 -25.32 22.68
CA PHE A 101 10.55 -23.95 22.18
C PHE A 101 11.44 -23.01 23.01
N GLU A 102 11.35 -23.06 24.33
CA GLU A 102 12.19 -22.27 25.24
C GLU A 102 13.69 -22.55 25.01
N PHE A 103 14.07 -23.83 24.90
CA PHE A 103 15.45 -24.22 24.60
C PHE A 103 15.92 -23.68 23.24
N SER A 104 15.08 -23.79 22.21
CA SER A 104 15.38 -23.30 20.86
C SER A 104 15.52 -21.78 20.83
N TYR A 105 14.58 -21.07 21.47
CA TYR A 105 14.56 -19.61 21.54
C TYR A 105 15.78 -19.06 22.27
N ASN A 106 16.14 -19.63 23.43
CA ASN A 106 17.34 -19.25 24.17
C ASN A 106 18.61 -19.46 23.35
N LYS A 107 18.68 -20.55 22.57
CA LYS A 107 19.80 -20.82 21.66
C LYS A 107 19.87 -19.80 20.52
N GLN A 108 18.73 -19.38 19.97
CA GLN A 108 18.70 -18.34 18.94
C GLN A 108 19.18 -16.99 19.48
N ILE A 109 18.76 -16.61 20.70
CA ILE A 109 19.26 -15.39 21.36
C ILE A 109 20.78 -15.48 21.57
N ALA A 110 21.27 -16.60 22.09
CA ALA A 110 22.70 -16.80 22.32
C ALA A 110 23.50 -16.72 21.01
N LEU A 111 23.00 -17.31 19.92
CA LEU A 111 23.61 -17.24 18.60
C LEU A 111 23.60 -15.82 18.02
N ASN A 112 22.49 -15.08 18.19
CA ASN A 112 22.39 -13.70 17.72
C ASN A 112 23.34 -12.79 18.50
N ASN A 113 23.44 -12.95 19.82
CA ASN A 113 24.37 -12.21 20.66
C ASN A 113 25.83 -12.50 20.27
N LYS A 114 26.17 -13.77 20.06
CA LYS A 114 27.51 -14.17 19.60
C LYS A 114 27.81 -13.67 18.18
N LYS A 115 26.81 -13.62 17.31
CA LYS A 115 26.94 -13.04 15.96
C LYS A 115 27.23 -11.55 16.04
N LYS A 116 26.54 -10.80 16.90
CA LYS A 116 26.78 -9.38 17.15
C LYS A 116 28.17 -9.11 17.72
N GLU A 117 28.59 -9.93 18.69
CA GLU A 117 29.95 -9.90 19.25
C GLU A 117 31.02 -10.15 18.17
N MET A 118 30.84 -11.18 17.32
CA MET A 118 31.78 -11.48 16.24
C MET A 118 31.76 -10.44 15.11
N GLN A 119 30.64 -9.74 14.90
CA GLN A 119 30.51 -8.69 13.89
C GLN A 119 31.08 -7.35 14.34
N GLY A 120 31.58 -7.23 15.58
CA GLY A 120 32.15 -5.98 16.09
C GLY A 120 31.12 -4.85 16.18
N SER A 121 29.82 -5.15 16.11
CA SER A 121 28.79 -4.18 16.42
C SER A 121 28.80 -4.01 17.93
N GLU A 122 29.46 -2.95 18.40
CA GLU A 122 29.42 -2.51 19.79
C GLU A 122 27.99 -2.66 20.31
N LEU A 123 27.84 -3.45 21.37
CA LEU A 123 26.67 -3.34 22.23
C LEU A 123 26.68 -1.89 22.69
N ILE A 124 25.76 -1.07 22.16
CA ILE A 124 25.60 0.32 22.57
C ILE A 124 25.63 0.32 24.10
N SER A 125 26.69 0.89 24.69
CA SER A 125 26.85 0.93 26.14
C SER A 125 25.63 1.63 26.74
N ALA A 126 25.29 1.34 27.99
CA ALA A 126 24.20 2.05 28.66
C ALA A 126 24.38 3.58 28.59
N GLU A 127 25.64 4.02 28.60
CA GLU A 127 26.07 5.41 28.44
C GLU A 127 25.81 5.95 27.02
N GLU A 128 26.15 5.19 25.98
CA GLU A 128 25.91 5.57 24.58
C GLU A 128 24.41 5.60 24.24
N LYS A 129 23.61 4.74 24.88
CA LYS A 129 22.15 4.77 24.75
C LYS A 129 21.59 6.06 25.35
N GLU A 130 22.10 6.49 26.49
CA GLU A 130 21.69 7.74 27.14
C GLU A 130 22.12 8.95 26.31
N GLU A 131 23.34 8.94 25.77
CA GLU A 131 23.83 9.98 24.87
C GLU A 131 23.00 10.07 23.58
N LEU A 132 22.65 8.94 22.97
CA LEU A 132 21.79 8.89 21.79
C LEU A 132 20.39 9.42 22.09
N LEU A 133 19.79 9.02 23.22
CA LEU A 133 18.48 9.54 23.63
C LEU A 133 18.52 11.05 23.87
N SER A 134 19.59 11.56 24.49
CA SER A 134 19.78 12.99 24.72
C SER A 134 19.94 13.75 23.39
N SER A 135 20.63 13.16 22.42
CA SER A 135 20.83 13.73 21.08
C SER A 135 19.53 13.77 20.29
N ILE A 136 18.72 12.71 20.36
CA ILE A 136 17.38 12.68 19.76
C ILE A 136 16.48 13.75 20.39
N GLN A 137 16.53 13.92 21.71
CA GLN A 137 15.76 14.97 22.39
C GLN A 137 16.17 16.37 21.94
N LYS A 138 17.48 16.65 21.87
CA LYS A 138 17.99 17.94 21.37
C LYS A 138 17.54 18.20 19.93
N LEU A 139 17.66 17.20 19.06
CA LEU A 139 17.28 17.31 17.65
C LEU A 139 15.77 17.54 17.51
N ASN A 140 14.94 16.91 18.34
CA ASN A 140 13.50 17.17 18.36
C ASN A 140 13.15 18.59 18.83
N ILE A 141 13.85 19.13 19.82
CA ILE A 141 13.66 20.51 20.29
C ILE A 141 14.06 21.49 19.19
N GLU A 142 15.21 21.27 18.54
CA GLU A 142 15.69 22.10 17.45
C GLU A 142 14.74 22.05 16.24
N ASN A 143 14.27 20.87 15.87
CA ASN A 143 13.31 20.71 14.78
C ASN A 143 11.99 21.41 15.09
N ARG A 144 11.50 21.32 16.34
CA ARG A 144 10.31 22.07 16.78
C ARG A 144 10.53 23.59 16.72
N ALA A 145 11.70 24.07 17.08
CA ALA A 145 12.05 25.48 16.96
C ALA A 145 12.11 25.94 15.49
N ASN A 146 12.66 25.12 14.60
CA ASN A 146 12.72 25.40 13.16
C ASN A 146 11.32 25.41 12.53
N VAL A 147 10.45 24.47 12.89
CA VAL A 147 9.04 24.46 12.43
C VAL A 147 8.31 25.74 12.85
N LEU A 148 8.54 26.24 14.07
CA LEU A 148 7.95 27.50 14.52
C LEU A 148 8.49 28.70 13.75
N LYS A 149 9.81 28.77 13.53
CA LYS A 149 10.44 29.84 12.72
C LYS A 149 9.87 29.87 11.31
N PHE A 150 9.80 28.71 10.65
CA PHE A 150 9.26 28.63 9.28
C PHE A 150 7.77 28.98 9.22
N ARG A 151 6.97 28.64 10.24
CA ARG A 151 5.57 29.09 10.31
C ARG A 151 5.43 30.59 10.44
N GLU A 152 6.29 31.23 11.23
CA GLU A 152 6.27 32.67 11.41
C GLU A 152 6.72 33.39 10.13
N GLU A 153 7.74 32.85 9.44
CA GLU A 153 8.17 33.36 8.13
C GLU A 153 7.08 33.21 7.06
N ILE A 154 6.38 32.06 7.00
CA ILE A 154 5.22 31.87 6.11
C ILE A 154 4.13 32.90 6.42
N SER A 155 3.78 33.11 7.69
CA SER A 155 2.75 34.08 8.08
C SER A 155 3.14 35.52 7.71
N GLN A 156 4.43 35.89 7.84
CA GLN A 156 4.93 37.19 7.41
C GLN A 156 4.87 37.35 5.89
N LEU A 157 5.27 36.32 5.14
CA LEU A 157 5.21 36.32 3.68
C LEU A 157 3.78 36.39 3.16
N GLU A 158 2.84 35.65 3.76
CA GLU A 158 1.40 35.73 3.46
C GLU A 158 0.87 37.15 3.70
N GLY A 159 1.24 37.78 4.82
CA GLY A 159 0.86 39.17 5.10
C GLY A 159 1.43 40.17 4.08
N GLN A 160 2.65 39.93 3.59
CA GLN A 160 3.24 40.75 2.52
C GLN A 160 2.49 40.54 1.20
N VAL A 161 2.17 39.29 0.84
CA VAL A 161 1.38 38.96 -0.37
C VAL A 161 0.01 39.65 -0.32
N ASP A 162 -0.70 39.57 0.80
CA ASP A 162 -1.99 40.25 0.98
C ASP A 162 -1.88 41.77 0.85
N SER A 163 -0.82 42.36 1.38
CA SER A 163 -0.57 43.81 1.26
C SER A 163 -0.32 44.22 -0.19
N VAL A 164 0.42 43.41 -0.95
CA VAL A 164 0.72 43.63 -2.37
C VAL A 164 -0.53 43.44 -3.22
N ILE A 165 -1.37 42.45 -2.92
CA ILE A 165 -2.67 42.24 -3.59
C ILE A 165 -3.56 43.47 -3.39
N LYS A 166 -3.70 43.96 -2.15
CA LYS A 166 -4.48 45.18 -1.86
C LYS A 166 -3.94 46.41 -2.58
N GLN A 167 -2.62 46.58 -2.65
CA GLN A 167 -2.01 47.68 -3.40
C GLN A 167 -2.29 47.58 -4.90
N ARG A 168 -2.21 46.36 -5.46
CA ARG A 168 -2.52 46.10 -6.88
C ARG A 168 -3.99 46.40 -7.20
N GLU A 169 -4.91 46.02 -6.32
CA GLU A 169 -6.34 46.32 -6.48
C GLU A 169 -6.62 47.82 -6.39
N ALA A 170 -6.04 48.52 -5.40
CA ALA A 170 -6.17 49.97 -5.29
C ALA A 170 -5.58 50.72 -6.50
N LEU A 171 -4.45 50.22 -7.05
CA LEU A 171 -3.87 50.77 -8.27
C LEU A 171 -4.73 50.50 -9.50
N LYS A 172 -5.36 49.32 -9.61
CA LYS A 172 -6.31 49.04 -10.70
C LYS A 172 -7.49 50.00 -10.67
N VAL A 173 -8.12 50.22 -9.51
CA VAL A 173 -9.24 51.16 -9.38
C VAL A 173 -8.84 52.57 -9.81
N LYS A 174 -7.68 53.06 -9.36
CA LYS A 174 -7.16 54.37 -9.81
C LYS A 174 -6.88 54.43 -11.30
N ASN A 175 -6.41 53.34 -11.90
CA ASN A 175 -6.12 53.29 -13.32
C ASN A 175 -7.42 53.29 -14.14
N ASP A 176 -8.46 52.58 -13.67
CA ASP A 176 -9.79 52.60 -14.27
C ASP A 176 -10.44 53.99 -14.15
N GLU A 177 -10.29 54.67 -13.02
CA GLU A 177 -10.72 56.08 -12.84
C GLU A 177 -10.02 57.03 -13.82
N LEU A 178 -8.69 56.90 -13.97
CA LEU A 178 -7.91 57.71 -14.91
C LEU A 178 -8.30 57.46 -16.37
N LEU A 179 -8.64 56.22 -16.73
CA LEU A 179 -9.12 55.89 -18.08
C LEU A 179 -10.46 56.59 -18.38
N VAL A 180 -11.37 56.62 -17.40
CA VAL A 180 -12.64 57.35 -17.53
C VAL A 180 -12.40 58.86 -17.68
N GLU A 181 -11.54 59.44 -16.85
CA GLU A 181 -11.22 60.87 -16.93
C GLU A 181 -10.57 61.23 -18.28
N LEU A 182 -9.69 60.36 -18.78
CA LEU A 182 -9.02 60.54 -20.07
C LEU A 182 -10.00 60.42 -21.26
N GLU A 183 -11.00 59.54 -21.17
CA GLU A 183 -12.10 59.50 -22.15
C GLU A 183 -12.97 60.75 -22.11
N GLU A 184 -13.25 61.30 -20.92
CA GLU A 184 -13.99 62.55 -20.79
C GLU A 184 -13.23 63.75 -21.39
N VAL A 185 -11.93 63.85 -21.15
CA VAL A 185 -11.08 64.89 -21.75
C VAL A 185 -11.08 64.77 -23.28
N LYS A 186 -10.89 63.56 -23.81
CA LYS A 186 -10.97 63.31 -25.26
C LYS A 186 -12.33 63.72 -25.84
N ARG A 187 -13.44 63.47 -25.14
CA ARG A 187 -14.77 63.92 -25.58
C ARG A 187 -14.90 65.45 -25.55
N ARG A 188 -14.30 66.14 -24.58
CA ARG A 188 -14.29 67.61 -24.51
C ARG A 188 -13.44 68.21 -25.63
N GLU A 189 -12.27 67.63 -25.90
CA GLU A 189 -11.41 68.04 -27.02
C GLU A 189 -12.11 67.83 -28.36
N ALA A 190 -12.76 66.69 -28.58
CA ALA A 190 -13.53 66.43 -29.80
C ALA A 190 -14.65 67.46 -30.02
N LYS A 191 -15.41 67.81 -28.97
CA LYS A 191 -16.46 68.86 -29.05
C LYS A 191 -15.88 70.24 -29.34
N THR A 192 -14.78 70.61 -28.69
CA THR A 192 -14.09 71.90 -28.94
C THR A 192 -13.57 71.96 -30.38
N HIS A 193 -13.08 70.85 -30.91
CA HIS A 193 -12.57 70.75 -32.27
C HIS A 193 -13.69 70.78 -33.33
N GLU A 194 -14.88 70.27 -33.00
CA GLU A 194 -16.09 70.33 -33.82
C GLU A 194 -16.66 71.77 -33.84
N GLU A 195 -16.73 72.44 -32.69
CA GLU A 195 -17.15 73.85 -32.56
C GLU A 195 -16.18 74.82 -33.27
N ALA A 196 -14.88 74.52 -33.24
CA ALA A 196 -13.88 75.28 -34.00
C ALA A 196 -14.01 75.08 -35.52
N LEU A 197 -14.42 73.89 -35.97
CA LEU A 197 -14.65 73.61 -37.40
C LEU A 197 -15.88 74.36 -37.92
N ASP A 198 -16.95 74.43 -37.12
CA ASP A 198 -18.19 75.16 -37.44
C ASP A 198 -18.02 76.68 -37.48
N GLN A 199 -17.10 77.23 -36.68
CA GLN A 199 -16.72 78.65 -36.76
C GLN A 199 -15.87 78.97 -38.00
N VAL A 200 -15.03 78.03 -38.46
CA VAL A 200 -14.24 78.20 -39.70
C VAL A 200 -15.11 78.07 -40.95
N LEU A 201 -16.16 77.24 -40.93
CA LEU A 201 -17.11 77.09 -42.05
C LEU A 201 -18.07 78.29 -42.22
N ASN A 202 -18.23 79.16 -41.22
CA ASN A 202 -19.13 80.32 -41.26
C ASN A 202 -18.45 81.70 -41.32
N GLY A 203 -17.12 81.76 -41.51
CA GLY A 203 -16.38 83.00 -41.74
C GLY A 203 -16.33 83.41 -43.23
N PRO A 204 -16.34 84.71 -43.57
CA PRO A 204 -16.37 85.15 -44.97
C PRO A 204 -15.09 84.80 -45.71
N ARG A 205 -15.28 84.01 -46.77
CA ARG A 205 -14.32 83.60 -47.79
C ARG A 205 -13.54 84.81 -48.34
N LYS A 206 -12.23 84.86 -48.10
CA LYS A 206 -11.28 85.61 -48.94
C LYS A 206 -10.11 84.72 -49.37
N SER A 207 -9.99 84.68 -50.70
CA SER A 207 -8.91 84.24 -51.60
C SER A 207 -7.49 84.04 -51.05
N GLN A 208 -6.93 82.86 -51.40
CA GLN A 208 -5.56 82.49 -51.88
C GLN A 208 -4.50 83.58 -52.14
N PRO A 209 -3.19 83.24 -52.39
CA PRO A 209 -2.40 82.03 -52.08
C PRO A 209 -0.99 82.35 -51.51
N GLU A 210 -0.22 81.35 -51.01
CA GLU A 210 1.22 81.23 -51.30
C GLU A 210 1.82 79.93 -50.72
N ALA A 211 2.55 79.22 -51.57
CA ALA A 211 3.29 78.02 -51.24
C ALA A 211 4.72 78.39 -50.85
N SER A 212 5.23 77.90 -49.71
CA SER A 212 6.59 77.34 -49.64
C SER A 212 6.88 76.62 -48.31
N LYS A 213 7.51 75.45 -48.46
CA LYS A 213 8.45 74.75 -47.54
C LYS A 213 7.91 73.83 -46.42
N LEU A 214 8.05 72.52 -46.70
CA LEU A 214 8.50 71.42 -45.79
C LEU A 214 9.70 71.83 -44.91
N PRO A 215 10.12 71.08 -43.85
CA PRO A 215 9.87 69.67 -43.48
C PRO A 215 9.35 69.54 -42.01
N HIS A 216 9.07 68.42 -41.33
CA HIS A 216 9.57 67.05 -41.31
C HIS A 216 8.44 66.16 -40.74
N THR A 217 8.23 64.98 -41.33
CA THR A 217 7.53 63.86 -40.69
C THR A 217 8.52 63.16 -39.75
N MET A 218 8.25 63.17 -38.44
CA MET A 218 8.88 62.23 -37.51
C MET A 218 7.96 61.05 -37.26
N ASP A 219 8.57 59.90 -37.51
CA ASP A 219 8.19 58.53 -37.22
C ASP A 219 7.72 58.31 -35.78
N LEU A 220 6.76 57.41 -35.60
CA LEU A 220 6.61 56.56 -34.41
C LEU A 220 5.70 55.38 -34.79
N LYS A 221 6.25 54.52 -35.65
CA LYS A 221 5.86 53.12 -35.69
C LYS A 221 6.29 52.43 -34.40
N GLN A 222 5.41 51.54 -33.97
CA GLN A 222 5.63 50.43 -33.06
C GLN A 222 7.09 49.95 -33.06
N GLN A 223 7.70 49.95 -31.89
CA GLN A 223 8.93 49.22 -31.64
C GLN A 223 8.59 48.08 -30.68
N ASP A 224 8.35 46.92 -31.26
CA ASP A 224 8.49 45.63 -30.59
C ASP A 224 9.88 45.57 -29.97
N MET A 225 9.90 45.35 -28.65
CA MET A 225 11.13 45.16 -27.88
C MET A 225 10.95 43.91 -27.03
N PHE A 226 11.14 42.75 -27.66
CA PHE A 226 11.61 41.55 -27.01
C PHE A 226 12.50 40.80 -28.01
N GLU A 227 13.76 41.20 -28.02
CA GLU A 227 14.82 40.51 -28.74
C GLU A 227 15.31 39.32 -27.89
N ASN A 228 15.53 38.23 -28.61
CA ASN A 228 15.89 36.91 -28.15
C ASN A 228 17.16 36.90 -27.29
N VAL A 229 17.08 36.27 -26.12
CA VAL A 229 18.28 35.76 -25.44
C VAL A 229 18.42 34.29 -25.81
N ASP A 230 19.33 34.05 -26.75
CA ASP A 230 19.82 32.75 -27.16
C ASP A 230 20.53 32.07 -25.98
N LEU A 231 20.03 30.90 -25.59
CA LEU A 231 20.66 30.01 -24.62
C LEU A 231 21.10 28.75 -25.35
N ASN A 232 22.31 28.78 -25.93
CA ASN A 232 23.07 27.57 -26.27
C ASN A 232 24.51 27.92 -26.65
N GLU A 233 25.42 27.91 -25.66
CA GLU A 233 26.80 27.49 -25.89
C GLU A 233 27.53 27.30 -24.55
N ALA A 234 27.68 26.04 -24.12
CA ALA A 234 28.89 25.49 -23.51
C ALA A 234 28.60 24.07 -22.99
N LYS A 235 28.81 23.07 -23.86
CA LYS A 235 29.08 21.69 -23.45
C LYS A 235 30.59 21.43 -23.50
N HIS A 236 31.05 20.53 -22.63
CA HIS A 236 32.36 19.85 -22.53
C HIS A 236 33.45 20.63 -21.78
N HIS A 237 34.15 20.11 -20.77
CA HIS A 237 34.51 18.75 -20.30
C HIS A 237 34.56 18.75 -18.75
N VAL A 238 34.17 17.73 -17.98
CA VAL A 238 34.83 16.46 -17.56
C VAL A 238 33.77 15.80 -16.65
N GLY A 239 33.35 14.52 -16.66
CA GLY A 239 34.03 13.23 -16.82
C GLY A 239 33.94 12.46 -15.48
N LEU A 240 33.08 11.42 -15.42
CA LEU A 240 32.79 10.48 -14.31
C LEU A 240 31.96 11.06 -13.12
N GLU A 241 30.84 10.49 -12.64
CA GLU A 241 30.25 9.15 -12.77
C GLU A 241 28.72 9.24 -12.93
N SER A 242 28.22 8.45 -13.88
CA SER A 242 26.82 8.09 -14.06
C SER A 242 26.36 7.16 -12.94
N PHE A 243 25.29 7.50 -12.21
CA PHE A 243 24.26 6.61 -11.68
C PHE A 243 23.34 7.47 -10.79
N PHE A 244 22.03 7.46 -11.06
CA PHE A 244 20.93 8.12 -10.30
C PHE A 244 20.55 9.57 -10.65
N ALA A 245 19.93 9.74 -11.82
CA ALA A 245 18.92 10.75 -12.17
C ALA A 245 18.30 10.26 -13.49
N GLU A 246 17.00 10.24 -13.81
CA GLU A 246 15.79 10.87 -13.30
C GLU A 246 14.63 10.13 -14.00
N ASP A 247 13.44 10.12 -13.40
CA ASP A 247 12.19 10.33 -14.14
C ASP A 247 11.15 10.90 -13.17
N TYR A 248 11.31 12.21 -12.91
CA TYR A 248 10.26 13.06 -12.36
C TYR A 248 9.29 13.40 -13.49
N VAL A 249 8.06 12.88 -13.44
CA VAL A 249 6.99 13.26 -14.36
C VAL A 249 6.16 14.39 -13.76
N LYS A 250 5.94 15.39 -14.62
CA LYS A 250 5.29 16.69 -14.43
C LYS A 250 3.90 16.62 -13.80
N HIS A 251 3.64 17.54 -12.88
CA HIS A 251 2.31 17.95 -12.46
C HIS A 251 1.65 18.78 -13.56
N ASP A 252 0.51 18.32 -14.08
CA ASP A 252 -0.46 19.17 -14.76
C ASP A 252 -1.56 19.55 -13.76
N GLU A 253 -1.74 20.86 -13.59
CA GLU A 253 -2.86 21.48 -12.89
C GLU A 253 -4.17 21.24 -13.66
N LYS A 254 -5.15 20.58 -13.03
CA LYS A 254 -6.61 20.86 -13.10
C LYS A 254 -7.41 19.74 -12.43
N ASP A 255 -7.82 19.97 -11.19
CA ASP A 255 -9.22 19.89 -10.73
C ASP A 255 -9.25 19.92 -9.19
N GLU A 256 -9.39 21.13 -8.65
CA GLU A 256 -9.68 21.34 -7.23
C GLU A 256 -11.13 20.93 -6.93
N ARG A 257 -11.32 19.66 -6.55
CA ARG A 257 -12.45 19.25 -5.69
C ARG A 257 -11.99 18.23 -4.67
N GLN A 258 -11.83 18.70 -3.43
CA GLN A 258 -11.84 17.90 -2.19
C GLN A 258 -11.15 16.52 -2.29
N GLU A 259 -9.83 16.51 -2.47
CA GLU A 259 -9.06 15.28 -2.34
C GLU A 259 -9.02 14.85 -0.87
N GLN A 260 -9.89 13.91 -0.52
CA GLN A 260 -9.57 12.93 0.51
C GLN A 260 -8.18 12.38 0.17
N ALA A 261 -7.22 12.55 1.08
CA ALA A 261 -5.84 12.12 0.86
C ALA A 261 -5.83 10.68 0.34
N THR A 262 -5.50 10.50 -0.95
CA THR A 262 -5.48 9.20 -1.60
C THR A 262 -4.60 8.25 -0.79
N PRO A 263 -5.13 7.10 -0.32
CA PRO A 263 -4.36 6.17 0.50
C PRO A 263 -3.07 5.72 -0.19
N SER A 264 -2.02 5.48 0.60
CA SER A 264 -0.67 5.14 0.09
C SER A 264 -0.66 3.94 -0.86
N TYR A 265 -1.48 2.91 -0.58
CA TYR A 265 -1.63 1.74 -1.45
C TYR A 265 -2.27 2.06 -2.82
N MET A 266 -3.16 3.06 -2.86
CA MET A 266 -3.83 3.47 -4.09
C MET A 266 -2.92 4.33 -4.98
N ARG A 267 -2.06 5.14 -4.35
CA ARG A 267 -0.99 5.87 -5.05
C ARG A 267 0.01 4.89 -5.68
N PHE A 268 0.44 3.88 -4.91
CA PHE A 268 1.29 2.81 -5.44
C PHE A 268 0.67 2.18 -6.69
N TYR A 269 -0.57 1.68 -6.60
CA TYR A 269 -1.22 1.01 -7.72
C TYR A 269 -1.39 1.92 -8.95
N SER A 270 -1.75 3.19 -8.74
CA SER A 270 -1.90 4.17 -9.83
C SER A 270 -0.60 4.44 -10.59
N SER A 271 0.55 4.37 -9.91
CA SER A 271 1.88 4.63 -10.48
C SER A 271 2.47 3.44 -11.28
N LEU A 272 1.84 2.26 -11.21
CA LEU A 272 2.34 1.05 -11.88
C LEU A 272 2.03 1.07 -13.38
N SER A 273 2.95 0.50 -14.18
CA SER A 273 2.71 0.17 -15.59
C SER A 273 1.64 -0.92 -15.72
N SER A 274 1.01 -1.04 -16.90
CA SER A 274 -0.05 -2.02 -17.17
C SER A 274 0.36 -3.46 -16.80
N ASP A 275 1.59 -3.85 -17.12
CA ASP A 275 2.07 -5.21 -16.83
C ASP A 275 2.29 -5.44 -15.33
N LYS A 276 2.79 -4.43 -14.61
CA LYS A 276 2.98 -4.50 -13.16
C LYS A 276 1.65 -4.48 -12.41
N LYS A 277 0.64 -3.78 -12.93
CA LYS A 277 -0.73 -3.84 -12.40
C LYS A 277 -1.25 -5.27 -12.45
N MET A 278 -1.19 -5.91 -13.61
CA MET A 278 -1.64 -7.31 -13.77
C MET A 278 -0.91 -8.30 -12.86
N ILE A 279 0.41 -8.15 -12.69
CA ILE A 279 1.18 -8.94 -11.71
C ILE A 279 0.69 -8.68 -10.29
N THR A 280 0.42 -7.43 -9.93
CA THR A 280 -0.09 -7.05 -8.61
C THR A 280 -1.45 -7.70 -8.37
N GLU A 281 -2.34 -7.69 -9.35
CA GLU A 281 -3.65 -8.37 -9.27
C GLU A 281 -3.50 -9.88 -9.01
N GLN A 282 -2.56 -10.54 -9.70
CA GLN A 282 -2.28 -11.97 -9.49
C GLN A 282 -1.73 -12.24 -8.08
N ILE A 283 -0.81 -11.42 -7.60
CA ILE A 283 -0.25 -11.53 -6.24
C ILE A 283 -1.35 -11.32 -5.19
N LEU A 284 -2.18 -10.28 -5.36
CA LEU A 284 -3.29 -9.99 -4.45
C LEU A 284 -4.31 -11.14 -4.44
N SER A 285 -4.63 -11.70 -5.61
CA SER A 285 -5.53 -12.85 -5.73
C SER A 285 -4.96 -14.10 -5.05
N ALA A 286 -3.65 -14.33 -5.17
CA ALA A 286 -2.99 -15.48 -4.53
C ALA A 286 -2.97 -15.37 -2.99
N LEU A 287 -2.96 -14.13 -2.46
CA LEU A 287 -2.87 -13.83 -1.03
C LEU A 287 -4.23 -13.59 -0.36
N LEU A 288 -5.34 -13.58 -1.13
CA LEU A 288 -6.68 -13.27 -0.61
C LEU A 288 -7.22 -14.36 0.32
N ASP A 289 -7.03 -15.63 -0.05
CA ASP A 289 -7.64 -16.77 0.66
C ASP A 289 -6.69 -17.43 1.67
N SER A 290 -5.37 -17.18 1.60
CA SER A 290 -4.39 -17.77 2.50
C SER A 290 -3.02 -17.08 2.49
N GLU A 291 -2.27 -17.21 3.57
CA GLU A 291 -0.85 -16.85 3.60
C GLU A 291 -0.04 -17.73 2.61
N ALA A 292 0.80 -17.11 1.78
CA ALA A 292 1.58 -17.83 0.76
C ALA A 292 3.09 -17.67 0.98
N SER A 293 3.85 -18.73 0.69
CA SER A 293 5.31 -18.66 0.65
C SER A 293 5.78 -17.98 -0.64
N LEU A 294 7.03 -17.51 -0.67
CA LEU A 294 7.63 -16.93 -1.88
C LEU A 294 7.52 -17.88 -3.09
N ASP A 295 7.68 -19.19 -2.85
CA ASP A 295 7.57 -20.22 -3.89
C ASP A 295 6.14 -20.40 -4.38
N GLY A 296 5.15 -20.28 -3.49
CA GLY A 296 3.73 -20.31 -3.86
C GLY A 296 3.34 -19.12 -4.73
N ILE A 297 3.78 -17.91 -4.36
CA ILE A 297 3.51 -16.70 -5.14
C ILE A 297 4.20 -16.78 -6.51
N HIS A 298 5.46 -17.24 -6.54
CA HIS A 298 6.18 -17.41 -7.79
C HIS A 298 5.50 -18.43 -8.73
N PHE A 299 4.87 -19.47 -8.18
CA PHE A 299 4.15 -20.46 -8.98
C PHE A 299 2.83 -19.91 -9.56
N GLU A 300 2.12 -19.09 -8.78
CA GLU A 300 0.82 -18.54 -9.19
C GLU A 300 0.95 -17.38 -10.19
N VAL A 301 2.06 -16.62 -10.11
CA VAL A 301 2.35 -15.52 -11.04
C VAL A 301 2.89 -16.08 -12.37
N GLN A 302 1.99 -16.33 -13.32
CA GLN A 302 2.31 -16.92 -14.63
C GLN A 302 2.97 -15.96 -15.65
N TYR A 303 3.28 -14.72 -15.25
CA TYR A 303 3.78 -13.68 -16.17
C TYR A 303 5.29 -13.42 -15.98
N GLU A 304 6.10 -14.21 -16.68
CA GLU A 304 7.58 -14.15 -16.69
C GLU A 304 8.23 -12.88 -17.29
N PRO A 305 7.66 -12.11 -18.24
CA PRO A 305 8.46 -11.13 -18.98
C PRO A 305 8.85 -9.86 -18.19
N VAL A 306 8.19 -9.57 -17.06
CA VAL A 306 8.40 -8.30 -16.31
C VAL A 306 9.11 -8.49 -14.98
N LEU A 307 8.92 -9.64 -14.33
CA LEU A 307 9.65 -9.98 -13.11
C LEU A 307 11.02 -10.61 -13.41
N GLY A 308 11.22 -11.15 -14.63
CA GLY A 308 12.37 -12.01 -14.93
C GLY A 308 12.27 -13.33 -14.17
N ASP A 309 12.96 -14.36 -14.64
CA ASP A 309 12.97 -15.71 -14.05
C ASP A 309 13.64 -15.77 -12.65
N ASP A 310 13.93 -14.62 -12.05
CA ASP A 310 14.68 -14.51 -10.79
C ASP A 310 13.76 -14.21 -9.62
N LYS A 311 13.69 -15.16 -8.66
CA LYS A 311 13.02 -15.01 -7.36
C LYS A 311 13.48 -13.75 -6.59
N SER A 312 14.67 -13.24 -6.87
CA SER A 312 15.18 -11.97 -6.33
C SER A 312 14.32 -10.77 -6.72
N SER A 313 13.85 -10.71 -7.97
CA SER A 313 13.01 -9.61 -8.47
C SER A 313 11.63 -9.61 -7.84
N LEU A 314 11.02 -10.80 -7.69
CA LEU A 314 9.76 -10.96 -6.98
C LEU A 314 9.87 -10.55 -5.51
N ARG A 315 10.97 -10.93 -4.84
CA ARG A 315 11.23 -10.50 -3.46
C ARG A 315 11.36 -8.98 -3.35
N LYS A 316 12.06 -8.32 -4.28
CA LYS A 316 12.16 -6.85 -4.32
C LYS A 316 10.78 -6.22 -4.51
N TYR A 317 9.94 -6.78 -5.36
CA TYR A 317 8.60 -6.27 -5.62
C TYR A 317 7.67 -6.42 -4.41
N LEU A 318 7.67 -7.59 -3.76
CA LEU A 318 6.93 -7.82 -2.52
C LEU A 318 7.42 -6.91 -1.38
N SER A 319 8.72 -6.60 -1.35
CA SER A 319 9.28 -5.62 -0.40
C SER A 319 8.78 -4.20 -0.66
N GLN A 320 8.59 -3.81 -1.92
CA GLN A 320 7.95 -2.54 -2.28
C GLN A 320 6.49 -2.53 -1.83
N MET A 321 5.72 -3.59 -2.09
CA MET A 321 4.32 -3.70 -1.64
C MET A 321 4.20 -3.59 -0.11
N LYS A 322 5.16 -4.13 0.64
CA LYS A 322 5.24 -3.95 2.10
C LYS A 322 5.44 -2.49 2.51
N LEU A 323 6.27 -1.72 1.81
CA LEU A 323 6.50 -0.30 2.11
C LEU A 323 5.22 0.54 1.97
N TYR A 324 4.33 0.14 1.07
CA TYR A 324 3.03 0.77 0.86
C TYR A 324 1.91 0.16 1.72
N GLY A 325 2.25 -0.74 2.65
CA GLY A 325 1.31 -1.33 3.58
C GLY A 325 0.36 -2.35 2.95
N ILE A 326 0.65 -2.89 1.76
CA ILE A 326 -0.23 -3.79 1.00
C ILE A 326 -0.04 -5.26 1.42
N VAL A 327 1.19 -5.64 1.78
CA VAL A 327 1.57 -7.03 2.11
C VAL A 327 2.41 -7.03 3.38
N GLU A 328 2.12 -7.96 4.29
CA GLU A 328 2.94 -8.24 5.46
C GLU A 328 3.85 -9.44 5.22
N ILE A 329 5.07 -9.38 5.79
CA ILE A 329 6.08 -10.42 5.68
C ILE A 329 6.34 -10.98 7.07
N ASN A 330 5.95 -12.22 7.30
CA ASN A 330 6.13 -12.97 8.53
C ASN A 330 7.24 -14.01 8.34
N ASP A 331 8.27 -13.98 9.20
CA ASP A 331 9.39 -14.92 9.16
C ASP A 331 9.22 -15.98 10.25
N TYR A 332 8.85 -17.20 9.85
CA TYR A 332 8.62 -18.32 10.77
C TYR A 332 9.85 -19.22 10.94
N GLY A 333 11.03 -18.78 10.49
CA GLY A 333 12.29 -19.55 10.59
C GLY A 333 12.40 -20.73 9.61
N SER A 334 11.29 -21.19 9.03
CA SER A 334 11.23 -22.10 7.88
C SER A 334 11.20 -21.38 6.53
N GLY A 335 11.03 -20.05 6.53
CA GLY A 335 10.96 -19.19 5.35
C GLY A 335 10.05 -17.97 5.57
N ALA A 336 10.16 -16.99 4.66
CA ALA A 336 9.29 -15.83 4.64
C ALA A 336 7.92 -16.21 4.05
N VAL A 337 6.86 -15.93 4.81
CA VAL A 337 5.47 -16.07 4.43
C VAL A 337 4.86 -14.69 4.26
N TYR A 338 4.07 -14.51 3.21
CA TYR A 338 3.44 -13.25 2.85
C TYR A 338 1.93 -13.36 3.10
N SER A 339 1.36 -12.29 3.62
CA SER A 339 -0.08 -12.19 3.91
C SER A 339 -0.60 -10.82 3.48
N LEU A 340 -1.89 -10.76 3.14
CA LEU A 340 -2.53 -9.51 2.76
C LEU A 340 -2.87 -8.68 4.00
N THR A 341 -2.61 -7.38 3.94
CA THR A 341 -3.08 -6.44 4.97
C THR A 341 -4.48 -5.94 4.66
N HIS A 342 -5.11 -5.24 5.60
CA HIS A 342 -6.39 -4.56 5.36
C HIS A 342 -6.34 -3.62 4.14
N ASP A 343 -5.26 -2.86 4.00
CA ASP A 343 -5.02 -1.96 2.87
C ASP A 343 -4.87 -2.72 1.53
N GLY A 344 -4.26 -3.91 1.57
CA GLY A 344 -4.16 -4.78 0.40
C GLY A 344 -5.49 -5.41 -0.01
N GLU A 345 -6.34 -5.77 0.95
CA GLU A 345 -7.71 -6.24 0.69
C GLU A 345 -8.58 -5.14 0.07
N GLU A 346 -8.51 -3.92 0.61
CA GLU A 346 -9.23 -2.76 0.07
C GLU A 346 -8.74 -2.40 -1.34
N LEU A 347 -7.43 -2.49 -1.58
CA LEU A 347 -6.88 -2.33 -2.93
C LEU A 347 -7.44 -3.39 -3.90
N TYR A 348 -7.50 -4.66 -3.49
CA TYR A 348 -8.04 -5.73 -4.33
C TYR A 348 -9.54 -5.53 -4.64
N LYS A 349 -10.34 -5.10 -3.66
CA LYS A 349 -11.75 -4.73 -3.90
C LYS A 349 -11.88 -3.58 -4.90
N CYS A 350 -11.08 -2.53 -4.74
CA CYS A 350 -11.05 -1.39 -5.66
C CYS A 350 -10.67 -1.81 -7.09
N ILE A 351 -9.77 -2.77 -7.23
CA ILE A 351 -9.36 -3.33 -8.52
C ILE A 351 -10.52 -4.11 -9.16
N LEU A 352 -11.21 -4.96 -8.39
CA LEU A 352 -12.37 -5.71 -8.90
C LEU A 352 -13.49 -4.78 -9.38
N GLU A 353 -13.81 -3.75 -8.59
CA GLU A 353 -14.84 -2.77 -8.94
C GLU A 353 -14.47 -1.98 -10.21
N ARG A 354 -13.18 -1.63 -10.39
CA ARG A 354 -12.70 -0.96 -11.62
C ARG A 354 -12.61 -1.90 -12.82
N GLY A 355 -12.25 -3.16 -12.60
CA GLY A 355 -12.22 -4.21 -13.63
C GLY A 355 -13.61 -4.48 -14.23
N PHE A 356 -14.68 -4.32 -13.42
CA PHE A 356 -16.07 -4.36 -13.90
C PHE A 356 -16.45 -3.15 -14.77
N THR A 357 -15.85 -1.98 -14.53
CA THR A 357 -16.12 -0.77 -15.34
C THR A 357 -15.36 -0.73 -16.67
N GLU A 358 -14.15 -1.30 -16.75
CA GLU A 358 -13.39 -1.38 -18.01
C GLU A 358 -13.80 -2.57 -18.88
N LYS A 359 -14.24 -3.69 -18.29
CA LYS A 359 -14.85 -4.82 -19.01
C LYS A 359 -16.37 -4.75 -18.96
N GLY A 360 -16.91 -3.71 -19.61
CA GLY A 360 -18.32 -3.52 -19.97
C GLY A 360 -19.36 -4.42 -19.30
N PHE A 361 -19.92 -3.95 -18.18
CA PHE A 361 -21.34 -4.15 -17.90
C PHE A 361 -21.92 -2.84 -17.36
N VAL A 362 -22.58 -2.11 -18.26
CA VAL A 362 -23.55 -1.08 -17.88
C VAL A 362 -24.67 -1.81 -17.14
N ILE A 363 -24.72 -1.66 -15.81
CA ILE A 363 -25.98 -1.87 -15.10
C ILE A 363 -26.62 -0.50 -14.98
N ALA A 364 -27.48 -0.22 -15.96
CA ALA A 364 -28.54 0.75 -15.79
C ALA A 364 -29.60 0.15 -14.85
N SER A 365 -30.12 1.02 -13.98
CA SER A 365 -31.26 0.88 -13.05
C SER A 365 -30.87 0.59 -11.60
#